data_AF-A0A7K3RW20-F1
#
_entry.id   AF-A0A7K3RW20-F1
#
_cell.length_a   1.000
_cell.length_b   1.000
_cell.length_c   1.000
_cell.angle_alpha   90.00
_cell.angle_beta   90.00
_cell.angle_gamma   90.00
#
_symmetry.space_group_name_H-M   'P 1'
#
loop_
_entity.id
_entity.type
_entity.pdbx_description
1 polymer ?
#
loop_
_entity_poly.entity_id
_entity_poly.type
_entity_poly.pdbx_seq_one_letter_code
_entity_poly.pdbx_strand_id
1 'polypeptide(L)'
;MSPGKQSGARRVTSWQLVGAQLRHFRKRAGLTQAALAERLAVGEDTIASIEQGRRSLQLDLAVRLDELLDTGGVLQVAVEKIPREERYKALVQDFALYEQDAVSVHSYETQLVPGLLQTEAYARFVFGCNYPPVDEDVIEKRVAERLGRQKILERKPRPVLHFILEENILHTQLGVPEVIRDQLLHLRRCMDLPFVTIQIMPRDAPGHAGLGGPLLLLETSDHQQLAYVSGHLHARMHDEPADVSALTQRYGMLRSQALTVEESTRLLDALLAVLLGERSSAPPTPPPSTSATPR
;
A
#
# COMPACT_ATOMS: atom_id res chain seq x y z
N MET A 1 -44.05 21.98 8.61
CA MET A 1 -43.69 20.92 7.65
C MET A 1 -42.39 20.30 8.13
N SER A 2 -42.44 19.10 8.71
CA SER A 2 -41.24 18.39 9.14
C SER A 2 -40.56 17.75 7.93
N PRO A 3 -39.25 17.93 7.70
CA PRO A 3 -38.56 17.23 6.62
C PRO A 3 -38.49 15.75 6.99
N GLY A 4 -39.02 14.89 6.11
CA GLY A 4 -39.03 13.45 6.27
C GLY A 4 -37.60 12.89 6.35
N LYS A 5 -37.38 11.97 7.31
CA LYS A 5 -36.20 11.10 7.36
C LYS A 5 -36.18 10.26 6.09
N GLN A 6 -35.32 10.60 5.14
CA GLN A 6 -34.95 9.69 4.06
C GLN A 6 -34.11 8.56 4.67
N SER A 7 -34.73 7.39 4.78
CA SER A 7 -34.07 6.12 5.09
C SER A 7 -33.01 5.84 4.03
N GLY A 8 -31.73 6.04 4.37
CA GLY A 8 -30.62 5.64 3.50
C GLY A 8 -30.68 4.14 3.22
N ALA A 9 -30.93 3.76 1.97
CA ALA A 9 -30.94 2.37 1.55
C ALA A 9 -29.58 1.74 1.88
N ARG A 10 -29.57 0.75 2.79
CA ARG A 10 -28.37 0.01 3.18
C ARG A 10 -27.83 -0.69 1.92
N ARG A 11 -26.73 -0.18 1.36
CA ARG A 11 -26.07 -0.73 0.18
C ARG A 11 -25.66 -2.18 0.49
N VAL A 12 -26.27 -3.15 -0.19
CA VAL A 12 -25.93 -4.57 -0.05
C VAL A 12 -24.67 -4.82 -0.87
N THR A 13 -23.64 -5.39 -0.26
CA THR A 13 -22.39 -5.73 -0.97
C THR A 13 -22.54 -7.04 -1.75
N SER A 14 -21.71 -7.26 -2.78
CA SER A 14 -21.70 -8.54 -3.52
C SER A 14 -21.47 -9.73 -2.60
N TRP A 15 -20.62 -9.57 -1.58
CA TRP A 15 -20.38 -10.59 -0.56
C TRP A 15 -21.56 -10.85 0.36
N GLN A 16 -22.40 -9.84 0.64
CA GLN A 16 -23.65 -10.06 1.37
C GLN A 16 -24.68 -10.83 0.53
N LEU A 17 -24.69 -10.64 -0.79
CA LEU A 17 -25.53 -11.44 -1.69
C LEU A 17 -25.06 -12.90 -1.73
N VAL A 18 -23.76 -13.14 -1.90
CA VAL A 18 -23.18 -14.51 -1.88
C VAL A 18 -23.41 -15.17 -0.52
N GLY A 19 -23.19 -14.44 0.58
CA GLY A 19 -23.46 -14.93 1.93
C GLY A 19 -24.93 -15.30 2.15
N ALA A 20 -25.86 -14.50 1.61
CA ALA A 20 -27.29 -14.81 1.66
C ALA A 20 -27.65 -16.06 0.83
N GLN A 21 -27.03 -16.26 -0.34
CA GLN A 21 -27.19 -17.47 -1.15
C GLN A 21 -26.67 -18.70 -0.39
N LEU A 22 -25.47 -18.64 0.19
CA LEU A 22 -24.92 -19.71 1.02
C LEU A 22 -25.88 -20.06 2.17
N ARG A 23 -26.37 -19.04 2.89
CA ARG A 23 -27.33 -19.23 3.98
C ARG A 23 -28.61 -19.89 3.51
N HIS A 24 -29.11 -19.51 2.34
CA HIS A 24 -30.29 -20.10 1.74
C HIS A 24 -30.08 -21.59 1.45
N PHE A 25 -28.99 -21.95 0.77
CA PHE A 25 -28.69 -23.35 0.43
C PHE A 25 -28.42 -24.21 1.67
N ARG A 26 -27.67 -23.70 2.65
CA ARG A 26 -27.46 -24.41 3.92
C ARG A 26 -28.77 -24.73 4.62
N LYS A 27 -29.68 -23.75 4.72
CA LYS A 27 -31.00 -23.95 5.34
C LYS A 27 -31.85 -24.95 4.56
N ARG A 28 -31.80 -24.92 3.23
CA ARG A 28 -32.48 -25.91 2.36
C ARG A 28 -31.96 -27.33 2.60
N ALA A 29 -30.67 -27.48 2.87
CA ALA A 29 -30.05 -28.75 3.24
C ALA A 29 -30.30 -29.17 4.71
N GLY A 30 -31.04 -28.37 5.50
CA GLY A 30 -31.34 -28.69 6.90
C GLY A 30 -30.15 -28.60 7.86
N LEU A 31 -29.05 -27.95 7.45
CA LEU A 31 -27.82 -27.88 8.24
C LEU A 31 -27.77 -26.64 9.13
N THR A 32 -27.23 -26.78 10.34
CA THR A 32 -26.80 -25.64 11.17
C THR A 32 -25.45 -25.10 10.67
N GLN A 33 -25.04 -23.91 11.13
CA GLN A 33 -23.72 -23.37 10.79
C GLN A 33 -22.61 -24.29 11.33
N ALA A 34 -22.72 -24.73 12.58
CA ALA A 34 -21.85 -25.74 13.18
C ALA A 34 -21.75 -27.04 12.35
N ALA A 35 -22.90 -27.62 11.94
CA ALA A 35 -22.91 -28.86 11.17
C ALA A 35 -22.29 -28.71 9.77
N LEU A 36 -22.48 -27.55 9.13
CA LEU A 36 -21.82 -27.25 7.85
C LEU A 36 -20.32 -27.08 8.03
N ALA A 37 -19.91 -26.38 9.10
CA ALA A 37 -18.52 -26.12 9.43
C ALA A 37 -17.75 -27.42 9.70
N GLU A 38 -18.35 -28.35 10.45
CA GLU A 38 -17.80 -29.68 10.74
C GLU A 38 -17.54 -30.48 9.46
N ARG A 39 -18.53 -30.54 8.55
CA ARG A 39 -18.38 -31.25 7.25
C ARG A 39 -17.29 -30.67 6.36
N LEU A 40 -16.96 -29.39 6.53
CA LEU A 40 -15.93 -28.70 5.74
C LEU A 40 -14.58 -28.63 6.46
N ALA A 41 -14.50 -29.11 7.70
CA ALA A 41 -13.35 -28.95 8.59
C ALA A 41 -12.92 -27.47 8.77
N VAL A 42 -13.90 -26.57 8.94
CA VAL A 42 -13.69 -25.15 9.23
C VAL A 42 -14.38 -24.76 10.54
N GLY A 43 -14.06 -23.58 11.10
CA GLY A 43 -14.74 -23.08 12.30
C GLY A 43 -16.16 -22.56 12.01
N GLU A 44 -17.08 -22.71 12.95
CA GLU A 44 -18.46 -22.21 12.83
C GLU A 44 -18.52 -20.70 12.53
N ASP A 45 -17.67 -19.92 13.21
CA ASP A 45 -17.53 -18.47 12.98
C ASP A 45 -17.14 -18.14 11.54
N THR A 46 -16.43 -19.04 10.85
CA THR A 46 -16.08 -18.84 9.43
C THR A 46 -17.34 -18.89 8.57
N ILE A 47 -18.20 -19.90 8.77
CA ILE A 47 -19.47 -20.00 8.05
C ILE A 47 -20.37 -18.80 8.37
N ALA A 48 -20.48 -18.42 9.65
CA ALA A 48 -21.27 -17.27 10.06
C ALA A 48 -20.78 -15.96 9.44
N SER A 49 -19.46 -15.75 9.39
CA SER A 49 -18.85 -14.54 8.82
C SER A 49 -19.03 -14.47 7.31
N ILE A 50 -18.95 -15.61 6.60
CA ILE A 50 -19.24 -15.69 5.16
C ILE A 50 -20.72 -15.39 4.89
N GLU A 51 -21.64 -16.01 5.64
CA GLU A 51 -23.09 -15.78 5.46
C GLU A 51 -23.51 -14.33 5.70
N GLN A 52 -22.77 -13.60 6.54
CA GLN A 52 -23.00 -12.18 6.82
C GLN A 52 -22.33 -11.25 5.80
N GLY A 53 -21.54 -11.81 4.86
CA GLY A 53 -20.73 -11.04 3.91
C GLY A 53 -19.59 -10.25 4.57
N ARG A 54 -19.18 -10.63 5.79
CA ARG A 54 -18.01 -10.05 6.49
C ARG A 54 -16.70 -10.69 6.04
N ARG A 55 -16.76 -11.95 5.60
CA ARG A 55 -15.63 -12.69 5.03
C ARG A 55 -15.96 -13.09 3.60
N SER A 56 -15.00 -12.94 2.68
CA SER A 56 -15.14 -13.41 1.30
C SER A 56 -15.20 -14.94 1.26
N LEU A 57 -16.09 -15.46 0.42
CA LEU A 57 -16.11 -16.88 0.10
C LEU A 57 -15.03 -17.16 -0.97
N GLN A 58 -14.06 -18.00 -0.63
CA GLN A 58 -12.99 -18.41 -1.54
C GLN A 58 -13.51 -19.39 -2.59
N LEU A 59 -12.91 -19.40 -3.77
CA LEU A 59 -13.39 -20.19 -4.91
C LEU A 59 -13.32 -21.70 -4.66
N ASP A 60 -12.24 -22.17 -4.04
CA ASP A 60 -12.07 -23.57 -3.64
C ASP A 60 -13.16 -24.02 -2.64
N LEU A 61 -13.48 -23.17 -1.67
CA LEU A 61 -14.53 -23.43 -0.71
C LEU A 61 -15.92 -23.34 -1.36
N ALA A 62 -16.12 -22.46 -2.34
CA ALA A 62 -17.36 -22.36 -3.09
C ALA A 62 -17.67 -23.64 -3.88
N VAL A 63 -16.67 -24.21 -4.55
CA VAL A 63 -16.81 -25.49 -5.28
C VAL A 63 -17.22 -26.62 -4.31
N ARG A 64 -16.51 -26.75 -3.18
CA ARG A 64 -16.83 -27.75 -2.15
C ARG A 64 -18.22 -27.55 -1.56
N LEU A 65 -18.64 -26.30 -1.36
CA LEU A 65 -19.97 -25.98 -0.87
C LEU A 65 -21.06 -26.31 -1.89
N ASP A 66 -20.79 -26.08 -3.17
CA ASP A 66 -21.73 -26.42 -4.24
C ASP A 66 -21.96 -27.94 -4.33
N GLU A 67 -20.89 -28.73 -4.17
CA GLU A 67 -20.97 -30.20 -4.08
C GLU A 67 -21.73 -30.66 -2.82
N LEU A 68 -21.39 -30.10 -1.65
CA LEU A 68 -21.96 -30.54 -0.37
C LEU A 68 -23.43 -30.15 -0.21
N LEU A 69 -23.84 -29.00 -0.75
CA LEU A 69 -25.20 -28.45 -0.61
C LEU A 69 -26.08 -28.67 -1.85
N ASP A 70 -25.55 -29.36 -2.87
CA ASP A 70 -26.23 -29.66 -4.14
C ASP A 70 -26.86 -28.39 -4.76
N THR A 71 -26.01 -27.39 -4.99
CA THR A 71 -26.45 -26.07 -5.50
C THR A 71 -26.36 -25.96 -7.03
N GLY A 72 -25.68 -26.90 -7.69
CA GLY A 72 -25.44 -26.86 -9.13
C GLY A 72 -24.44 -25.79 -9.59
N GLY A 73 -23.44 -25.46 -8.77
CA GLY A 73 -22.36 -24.52 -9.16
C GLY A 73 -22.70 -23.03 -8.93
N VAL A 74 -23.82 -22.74 -8.26
CA VAL A 74 -24.30 -21.36 -8.07
C VAL A 74 -23.32 -20.52 -7.25
N LEU A 75 -22.72 -21.07 -6.20
CA LEU A 75 -21.78 -20.32 -5.36
C LEU A 75 -20.47 -20.10 -6.10
N GLN A 76 -19.97 -21.09 -6.83
CA GLN A 76 -18.79 -20.96 -7.69
C GLN A 76 -19.00 -19.85 -8.71
N VAL A 77 -20.09 -19.88 -9.48
CA VAL A 77 -20.40 -18.86 -10.49
C VAL A 77 -20.55 -17.48 -9.83
N ALA A 78 -21.22 -17.40 -8.68
CA ALA A 78 -21.38 -16.14 -7.98
C ALA A 78 -20.02 -15.56 -7.55
N VAL A 79 -19.14 -16.39 -6.97
CA VAL A 79 -17.75 -15.99 -6.66
C VAL A 79 -17.03 -15.56 -7.93
N GLU A 80 -17.09 -16.33 -9.02
CA GLU A 80 -16.49 -16.04 -10.34
C GLU A 80 -17.03 -14.76 -11.02
N LYS A 81 -18.21 -14.28 -10.63
CA LYS A 81 -18.80 -13.04 -11.14
C LYS A 81 -18.60 -11.85 -10.21
N ILE A 82 -18.15 -12.05 -8.97
CA ILE A 82 -17.73 -10.93 -8.13
C ILE A 82 -16.52 -10.24 -8.81
N PRO A 83 -16.55 -8.91 -8.99
CA PRO A 83 -15.42 -8.16 -9.54
C PRO A 83 -14.15 -8.51 -8.77
N ARG A 84 -13.03 -8.74 -9.48
CA ARG A 84 -11.74 -9.07 -8.85
C ARG A 84 -11.38 -8.08 -7.74
N GLU A 85 -11.62 -6.79 -7.97
CA GLU A 85 -11.48 -5.69 -7.01
C GLU A 85 -12.20 -5.93 -5.67
N GLU A 86 -13.36 -6.60 -5.69
CA GLU A 86 -14.11 -6.95 -4.48
C GLU A 86 -13.67 -8.28 -3.87
N ARG A 87 -13.11 -9.20 -4.66
CA ARG A 87 -12.52 -10.44 -4.11
C ARG A 87 -11.31 -10.19 -3.27
N TYR A 88 -10.51 -9.23 -3.68
CA TYR A 88 -9.28 -8.88 -3.01
C TYR A 88 -9.49 -7.82 -1.92
N LYS A 89 -10.70 -7.39 -1.56
CA LYS A 89 -10.93 -6.38 -0.49
C LYS A 89 -10.33 -6.71 0.91
N ALA A 90 -9.70 -7.86 1.12
CA ALA A 90 -8.80 -8.18 2.25
C ALA A 90 -7.35 -7.62 2.11
N LEU A 91 -7.17 -6.68 1.17
CA LEU A 91 -5.95 -6.30 0.45
C LEU A 91 -4.73 -5.76 1.22
N VAL A 92 -4.77 -5.55 2.54
CA VAL A 92 -3.57 -5.15 3.28
C VAL A 92 -2.74 -6.37 3.72
N GLN A 93 -3.41 -7.47 4.11
CA GLN A 93 -2.72 -8.69 4.51
C GLN A 93 -2.16 -9.44 3.31
N ASP A 94 -2.91 -9.52 2.21
CA ASP A 94 -2.46 -10.17 0.98
C ASP A 94 -1.28 -9.43 0.35
N PHE A 95 -1.28 -8.10 0.38
CA PHE A 95 -0.17 -7.29 -0.13
C PHE A 95 1.15 -7.58 0.58
N ALA A 96 1.14 -7.69 1.91
CA ALA A 96 2.35 -7.98 2.68
C ALA A 96 2.95 -9.36 2.31
N LEU A 97 2.10 -10.33 1.94
CA LEU A 97 2.55 -11.64 1.44
C LEU A 97 3.23 -11.50 0.07
N TYR A 98 2.59 -10.80 -0.88
CA TYR A 98 3.19 -10.57 -2.19
C TYR A 98 4.49 -9.77 -2.12
N GLU A 99 4.58 -8.78 -1.23
CA GLU A 99 5.81 -8.00 -1.03
C GLU A 99 6.96 -8.88 -0.52
N GLN A 100 6.70 -9.80 0.41
CA GLN A 100 7.75 -10.68 0.96
C GLN A 100 8.35 -11.63 -0.09
N ASP A 101 7.54 -12.08 -1.04
CA ASP A 101 7.95 -13.01 -2.10
C ASP A 101 8.34 -12.29 -3.40
N ALA A 102 8.22 -10.97 -3.47
CA ALA A 102 8.50 -10.18 -4.66
C ALA A 102 9.96 -10.30 -5.12
N VAL A 103 10.18 -10.37 -6.44
CA VAL A 103 11.51 -10.28 -7.07
C VAL A 103 11.86 -8.83 -7.41
N SER A 104 10.86 -7.96 -7.60
CA SER A 104 11.04 -6.52 -7.70
C SER A 104 9.91 -5.75 -7.01
N VAL A 105 10.24 -4.61 -6.41
CA VAL A 105 9.28 -3.66 -5.83
C VAL A 105 9.68 -2.24 -6.21
N HIS A 106 8.76 -1.53 -6.83
CA HIS A 106 8.94 -0.15 -7.26
C HIS A 106 7.87 0.71 -6.62
N SER A 107 8.23 1.70 -5.81
CA SER A 107 7.28 2.57 -5.12
C SER A 107 7.55 4.03 -5.44
N TYR A 108 6.47 4.80 -5.58
CA TYR A 108 6.48 6.24 -5.59
C TYR A 108 5.58 6.76 -4.47
N GLU A 109 6.16 7.58 -3.59
CA GLU A 109 5.48 8.12 -2.43
C GLU A 109 5.43 9.66 -2.48
N THR A 110 4.28 10.20 -2.09
CA THR A 110 4.01 11.64 -2.19
C THR A 110 4.01 12.39 -0.87
N GLN A 111 3.83 11.68 0.25
CA GLN A 111 3.59 12.31 1.57
C GLN A 111 4.41 11.70 2.70
N LEU A 112 4.78 10.42 2.60
CA LEU A 112 5.47 9.69 3.67
C LEU A 112 6.63 8.89 3.09
N VAL A 113 7.64 8.62 3.91
CA VAL A 113 8.70 7.68 3.53
C VAL A 113 8.10 6.29 3.24
N PRO A 114 8.52 5.56 2.19
CA PRO A 114 8.03 4.22 1.89
C PRO A 114 8.13 3.31 3.12
N GLY A 115 7.10 2.49 3.38
CA GLY A 115 7.03 1.71 4.61
C GLY A 115 8.20 0.76 4.86
N LEU A 116 8.80 0.24 3.78
CA LEU A 116 10.01 -0.61 3.83
C LEU A 116 11.26 0.13 4.28
N LEU A 117 11.24 1.46 4.23
CA LEU A 117 12.36 2.34 4.56
C LEU A 117 12.08 3.20 5.80
N GLN A 118 11.02 2.90 6.58
CA GLN A 118 10.69 3.66 7.79
C GLN A 118 11.46 3.14 9.00
N THR A 119 11.94 4.04 9.85
CA THR A 119 12.38 3.70 11.20
C THR A 119 11.17 3.39 12.09
N GLU A 120 11.38 2.64 13.18
CA GLU A 120 10.32 2.36 14.16
C GLU A 120 9.66 3.64 14.67
N ALA A 121 10.46 4.64 15.05
CA ALA A 121 9.97 5.90 15.60
C ALA A 121 9.12 6.68 14.58
N TYR A 122 9.53 6.70 13.31
CA TYR A 122 8.76 7.32 12.23
C TYR A 122 7.43 6.59 11.99
N ALA A 123 7.47 5.25 11.88
CA ALA A 123 6.27 4.44 11.68
C ALA A 123 5.27 4.61 12.84
N ARG A 124 5.75 4.59 14.08
CA ARG A 124 4.94 4.82 15.29
C ARG A 124 4.28 6.19 15.27
N PHE A 125 5.04 7.25 14.95
CA PHE A 125 4.48 8.59 14.84
C PHE A 125 3.38 8.67 13.78
N VAL A 126 3.62 8.13 12.59
CA VAL A 126 2.64 8.10 11.50
C VAL A 126 1.35 7.38 11.92
N PHE A 127 1.45 6.22 12.58
CA PHE A 127 0.27 5.50 13.06
C PHE A 127 -0.46 6.23 14.19
N GLY A 128 0.27 6.97 15.04
CA GLY A 128 -0.32 7.83 16.06
C GLY A 128 -1.10 9.03 15.50
N CYS A 129 -0.82 9.46 14.26
CA CYS A 129 -1.58 10.50 13.58
C CYS A 129 -2.91 10.03 12.97
N ASN A 130 -3.27 8.75 13.10
CA ASN A 130 -4.47 8.20 12.48
C ASN A 130 -5.75 8.85 13.04
N TYR A 131 -6.72 9.10 12.15
CA TYR A 131 -8.04 9.62 12.55
C TYR A 131 -9.18 8.80 11.91
N PRO A 132 -10.14 8.27 12.69
CA PRO A 132 -10.24 8.36 14.15
C PRO A 132 -9.04 7.74 14.88
N PRO A 133 -8.72 8.22 16.11
CA PRO A 133 -7.63 7.68 16.90
C PRO A 133 -7.78 6.17 17.10
N VAL A 134 -6.65 5.47 17.18
CA VAL A 134 -6.59 4.03 17.46
C VAL A 134 -5.87 3.81 18.78
N ASP A 135 -6.18 2.72 19.46
CA ASP A 135 -5.58 2.37 20.74
C ASP A 135 -4.08 2.05 20.58
N GLU A 136 -3.29 2.26 21.63
CA GLU A 136 -1.84 2.05 21.61
C GLU A 136 -1.46 0.61 21.23
N ASP A 137 -2.20 -0.40 21.72
CA ASP A 137 -1.98 -1.80 21.36
C ASP A 137 -2.13 -2.06 19.84
N VAL A 138 -3.01 -1.31 19.17
CA VAL A 138 -3.19 -1.38 17.72
C VAL A 138 -2.02 -0.71 17.00
N ILE A 139 -1.50 0.39 17.53
CA ILE A 139 -0.31 1.07 17.01
C ILE A 139 0.89 0.13 17.11
N GLU A 140 1.14 -0.45 18.29
CA GLU A 140 2.22 -1.41 18.52
C GLU A 140 2.19 -2.57 17.54
N LYS A 141 1.01 -3.18 17.36
CA LYS A 141 0.82 -4.27 16.40
C LYS A 141 1.17 -3.82 14.97
N ARG A 142 0.69 -2.65 14.54
CA ARG A 142 0.95 -2.13 13.19
C ARG A 142 2.42 -1.76 12.98
N VAL A 143 3.09 -1.25 14.01
CA VAL A 143 4.54 -0.99 13.99
C VAL A 143 5.29 -2.30 13.85
N ALA A 144 4.96 -3.33 14.64
CA ALA A 144 5.57 -4.65 14.53
C ALA A 144 5.36 -5.27 13.13
N GLU A 145 4.15 -5.16 12.56
CA GLU A 145 3.85 -5.60 11.19
C GLU A 145 4.68 -4.82 10.15
N ARG A 146 4.83 -3.50 10.31
CA ARG A 146 5.66 -2.64 9.44
C ARG A 146 7.12 -3.07 9.45
N LEU A 147 7.69 -3.25 10.64
CA LEU A 147 9.09 -3.66 10.80
C LEU A 147 9.29 -5.11 10.33
N GLY A 148 8.32 -5.99 10.54
CA GLY A 148 8.35 -7.37 10.06
C GLY A 148 8.47 -7.47 8.54
N ARG A 149 7.91 -6.51 7.79
CA ARG A 149 8.04 -6.44 6.32
C ARG A 149 9.44 -6.07 5.84
N GLN A 150 10.22 -5.35 6.66
CA GLN A 150 11.58 -4.92 6.29
C GLN A 150 12.59 -6.08 6.20
N LYS A 151 12.22 -7.29 6.64
CA LYS A 151 12.98 -8.52 6.40
C LYS A 151 13.30 -8.75 4.92
N ILE A 152 12.53 -8.17 4.00
CA ILE A 152 12.83 -8.16 2.57
C ILE A 152 14.22 -7.57 2.25
N LEU A 153 14.71 -6.61 3.03
CA LEU A 153 16.04 -5.99 2.87
C LEU A 153 17.18 -6.94 3.26
N GLU A 154 16.89 -7.99 4.04
CA GLU A 154 17.87 -8.97 4.51
C GLU A 154 17.76 -10.31 3.76
N ARG A 155 16.69 -10.49 2.99
CA ARG A 155 16.35 -11.75 2.30
C ARG A 155 17.36 -12.10 1.20
N LYS A 156 17.53 -13.41 0.99
CA LYS A 156 18.19 -13.99 -0.19
C LYS A 156 17.23 -14.94 -0.93
N PRO A 157 17.15 -14.92 -2.27
CA PRO A 157 17.81 -13.95 -3.17
C PRO A 157 17.30 -12.51 -2.94
N ARG A 158 18.17 -11.53 -3.18
CA ARG A 158 17.86 -10.11 -2.97
C ARG A 158 16.89 -9.64 -4.07
N PRO A 159 15.77 -8.98 -3.73
CA PRO A 159 14.90 -8.36 -4.72
C PRO A 159 15.50 -7.06 -5.25
N VAL A 160 15.00 -6.61 -6.40
CA VAL A 160 15.28 -5.26 -6.92
C VAL A 160 14.29 -4.27 -6.31
N LEU A 161 14.79 -3.30 -5.55
CA LEU A 161 13.95 -2.31 -4.88
C LEU A 161 14.23 -0.91 -5.45
N HIS A 162 13.20 -0.21 -5.91
CA HIS A 162 13.32 1.17 -6.40
C HIS A 162 12.27 2.05 -5.74
N PHE A 163 12.70 3.18 -5.21
CA PHE A 163 11.85 4.13 -4.51
C PHE A 163 12.03 5.52 -5.11
N ILE A 164 10.92 6.19 -5.40
CA ILE A 164 10.89 7.60 -5.79
C ILE A 164 10.11 8.34 -4.70
N LEU A 165 10.74 9.30 -4.04
CA LEU A 165 10.12 10.09 -2.99
C LEU A 165 9.93 11.52 -3.47
N GLU A 166 8.77 12.10 -3.24
CA GLU A 166 8.63 13.57 -3.30
C GLU A 166 9.61 14.23 -2.33
N GLU A 167 10.38 15.21 -2.81
CA GLU A 167 11.35 15.94 -1.99
C GLU A 167 10.69 16.53 -0.74
N ASN A 168 9.43 16.97 -0.83
CA ASN A 168 8.66 17.48 0.31
C ASN A 168 8.64 16.53 1.53
N ILE A 169 8.72 15.22 1.32
CA ILE A 169 8.80 14.22 2.39
C ILE A 169 10.02 14.47 3.28
N LEU A 170 11.13 14.90 2.68
CA LEU A 170 12.41 15.12 3.38
C LEU A 170 12.45 16.45 4.16
N HIS A 171 11.56 17.38 3.83
CA HIS A 171 11.42 18.67 4.52
C HIS A 171 10.30 18.68 5.56
N THR A 172 9.44 17.67 5.55
CA THR A 172 8.28 17.62 6.44
C THR A 172 8.70 17.20 7.84
N GLN A 173 8.44 18.06 8.82
CA GLN A 173 8.68 17.76 10.23
C GLN A 173 7.57 16.85 10.77
N LEU A 174 7.85 15.56 10.90
CA LEU A 174 6.96 14.60 11.58
C LEU A 174 7.56 14.17 12.91
N GLY A 175 6.84 14.45 13.98
CA GLY A 175 7.29 14.18 15.34
C GLY A 175 8.41 15.12 15.80
N VAL A 176 9.10 14.69 16.85
CA VAL A 176 10.25 15.42 17.40
C VAL A 176 11.42 15.42 16.40
N PRO A 177 12.33 16.41 16.44
CA PRO A 177 13.46 16.53 15.50
C PRO A 177 14.28 15.26 15.29
N GLU A 178 14.44 14.45 16.33
CA GLU A 178 15.18 13.20 16.31
C GLU A 178 14.56 12.17 15.36
N VAL A 179 13.22 12.12 15.26
CA VAL A 179 12.51 11.16 14.40
C VAL A 179 12.88 11.37 12.93
N ILE A 180 12.83 12.62 12.46
CA ILE A 180 13.17 12.94 11.08
C ILE A 180 14.67 12.77 10.83
N ARG A 181 15.53 13.23 11.75
CA ARG A 181 16.98 13.06 11.61
C ARG A 181 17.35 11.59 11.46
N ASP A 182 16.85 10.74 12.34
CA ASP A 182 17.17 9.31 12.34
C ASP A 182 16.57 8.61 11.11
N GLN A 183 15.40 9.08 10.64
CA GLN A 183 14.79 8.62 9.39
C GLN A 183 15.62 8.97 8.15
N LEU A 184 16.13 10.20 8.04
CA LEU A 184 16.97 10.61 6.91
C LEU A 184 18.32 9.88 6.92
N LEU A 185 18.91 9.68 8.10
CA LEU A 185 20.12 8.86 8.26
C LEU A 185 19.88 7.41 7.83
N HIS A 186 18.69 6.85 8.14
CA HIS A 186 18.33 5.51 7.69
C HIS A 186 18.18 5.44 6.16
N LEU A 187 17.50 6.40 5.53
CA LEU A 187 17.41 6.48 4.07
C LEU A 187 18.79 6.52 3.42
N ARG A 188 19.70 7.33 3.96
CA ARG A 188 21.06 7.42 3.43
C ARG A 188 21.81 6.09 3.49
N ARG A 189 21.67 5.32 4.59
CA ARG A 189 22.24 3.97 4.70
C ARG A 189 21.61 3.00 3.70
N CYS A 190 20.31 3.10 3.45
CA CYS A 190 19.62 2.27 2.46
C CYS A 190 20.12 2.52 1.03
N MET A 191 20.53 3.76 0.71
CA MET A 191 21.11 4.10 -0.59
C MET A 191 22.46 3.40 -0.86
N ASP A 192 23.16 2.92 0.17
CA ASP A 192 24.40 2.16 0.02
C ASP A 192 24.16 0.67 -0.29
N LEU A 193 22.90 0.19 -0.25
CA LEU A 193 22.57 -1.19 -0.57
C LEU A 193 22.52 -1.38 -2.10
N PRO A 194 23.25 -2.37 -2.67
CA PRO A 194 23.40 -2.51 -4.12
C PRO A 194 22.13 -2.95 -4.87
N PHE A 195 21.06 -3.24 -4.14
CA PHE A 195 19.76 -3.68 -4.67
C PHE A 195 18.63 -2.71 -4.30
N VAL A 196 18.97 -1.56 -3.71
CA VAL A 196 18.04 -0.49 -3.36
C VAL A 196 18.44 0.77 -4.11
N THR A 197 17.53 1.30 -4.91
CA THR A 197 17.68 2.58 -5.57
C THR A 197 16.68 3.56 -4.96
N ILE A 198 17.15 4.74 -4.55
CA ILE A 198 16.29 5.82 -4.08
C ILE A 198 16.54 7.04 -4.96
N GLN A 199 15.47 7.57 -5.54
CA GLN A 199 15.48 8.85 -6.27
C GLN A 199 14.51 9.84 -5.61
N ILE A 200 14.77 11.11 -5.82
CA ILE A 200 13.96 12.20 -5.28
C ILE A 200 13.30 12.93 -6.45
N MET A 201 11.97 13.08 -6.40
CA MET A 201 11.23 13.98 -7.28
C MET A 201 11.41 15.42 -6.76
N PRO A 202 12.04 16.33 -7.53
CA PRO A 202 12.37 17.65 -7.04
C PRO A 202 11.14 18.57 -6.97
N ARG A 203 11.10 19.48 -5.98
CA ARG A 203 9.95 20.39 -5.77
C ARG A 203 9.71 21.39 -6.88
N ASP A 204 10.77 21.73 -7.62
CA ASP A 204 10.76 22.69 -8.71
C ASP A 204 10.47 22.05 -10.08
N ALA A 205 10.13 20.75 -10.11
CA ALA A 205 9.65 20.10 -11.32
C ALA A 205 8.41 20.85 -11.85
N PRO A 206 8.43 21.36 -13.11
CA PRO A 206 7.30 22.10 -13.67
C PRO A 206 6.03 21.23 -13.84
N GLY A 207 6.21 19.92 -13.85
CA GLY A 207 5.15 18.91 -13.80
C GLY A 207 5.76 17.50 -13.89
N HIS A 208 5.08 16.50 -13.33
CA HIS A 208 5.52 15.11 -13.36
C HIS A 208 4.33 14.14 -13.42
N ALA A 209 4.58 12.88 -13.76
CA ALA A 209 3.54 11.86 -13.97
C ALA A 209 2.88 11.35 -12.66
N GLY A 210 3.27 11.91 -11.51
CA GLY A 210 2.92 11.44 -10.16
C GLY A 210 1.73 12.12 -9.50
N LEU A 211 1.11 13.11 -10.17
CA LEU A 211 -0.01 13.89 -9.61
C LEU A 211 -1.26 13.05 -9.25
N GLY A 212 -1.30 11.77 -9.66
CA GLY A 212 -2.33 10.81 -9.27
C GLY A 212 -2.16 10.25 -7.86
N GLY A 213 -1.09 10.58 -7.14
CA GLY A 213 -0.81 10.07 -5.80
C GLY A 213 0.18 8.91 -5.77
N PRO A 214 0.34 8.25 -4.61
CA PRO A 214 1.31 7.18 -4.44
C PRO A 214 0.90 5.95 -5.25
N LEU A 215 1.91 5.24 -5.75
CA LEU A 215 1.73 4.00 -6.48
C LEU A 215 2.87 3.03 -6.15
N LEU A 216 2.56 1.75 -6.18
CA LEU A 216 3.53 0.69 -5.99
C LEU A 216 3.33 -0.38 -7.07
N LEU A 217 4.41 -0.83 -7.68
CA LEU A 217 4.45 -1.97 -8.59
C LEU A 217 5.29 -3.06 -7.94
N LEU A 218 4.88 -4.30 -8.12
CA LEU A 218 5.64 -5.46 -7.67
C LEU A 218 5.60 -6.55 -8.73
N GLU A 219 6.64 -7.37 -8.74
CA GLU A 219 6.72 -8.59 -9.52
C GLU A 219 6.93 -9.76 -8.57
N THR A 220 6.11 -10.80 -8.68
CA THR A 220 6.24 -12.02 -7.85
C THR A 220 7.35 -12.94 -8.38
N SER A 221 7.71 -13.97 -7.61
CA SER A 221 8.63 -15.03 -8.07
C SER A 221 8.14 -15.77 -9.32
N ASP A 222 6.82 -15.75 -9.57
CA ASP A 222 6.19 -16.36 -10.75
C ASP A 222 6.04 -15.37 -11.91
N HIS A 223 6.72 -14.21 -11.85
CA HIS A 223 6.69 -13.14 -12.84
C HIS A 223 5.31 -12.53 -13.07
N GLN A 224 4.42 -12.61 -12.07
CA GLN A 224 3.16 -11.87 -12.10
C GLN A 224 3.42 -10.43 -11.70
N GLN A 225 2.97 -9.49 -12.53
CA GLN A 225 3.07 -8.06 -12.23
C GLN A 225 1.78 -7.59 -11.57
N LEU A 226 1.92 -6.98 -10.40
CA LEU A 226 0.82 -6.41 -9.64
C LEU A 226 1.10 -4.93 -9.39
N ALA A 227 0.05 -4.12 -9.38
CA ALA A 227 0.13 -2.72 -8.99
C ALA A 227 -0.79 -2.46 -7.81
N TYR A 228 -0.39 -1.54 -6.93
CA TYR A 228 -1.12 -1.16 -5.74
C TYR A 228 -1.20 0.37 -5.67
N VAL A 229 -2.42 0.89 -5.61
CA VAL A 229 -2.71 2.32 -5.53
C VAL A 229 -3.48 2.58 -4.24
N SER A 230 -2.94 3.43 -3.38
CA SER A 230 -3.51 3.70 -2.05
C SER A 230 -4.37 4.96 -2.04
N GLY A 231 -5.51 4.89 -1.36
CA GLY A 231 -6.31 6.04 -0.94
C GLY A 231 -6.66 5.94 0.55
N HIS A 232 -7.26 7.00 1.10
CA HIS A 232 -7.53 7.10 2.54
C HIS A 232 -8.43 5.99 3.11
N LEU A 233 -9.46 5.58 2.37
CA LEU A 233 -10.43 4.57 2.83
C LEU A 233 -10.19 3.19 2.20
N HIS A 234 -9.69 3.19 0.97
CA HIS A 234 -9.50 1.97 0.20
C HIS A 234 -8.20 2.09 -0.56
N ALA A 235 -7.45 1.01 -0.54
CA ALA A 235 -6.41 0.78 -1.52
C ALA A 235 -6.89 -0.27 -2.51
N ARG A 236 -6.37 -0.19 -3.73
CA ARG A 236 -6.75 -1.06 -4.84
C ARG A 236 -5.52 -1.73 -5.40
N MET A 237 -5.58 -3.04 -5.55
CA MET A 237 -4.62 -3.80 -6.32
C MET A 237 -5.16 -4.02 -7.73
N HIS A 238 -4.26 -3.95 -8.70
CA HIS A 238 -4.50 -4.22 -10.10
C HIS A 238 -3.58 -5.37 -10.53
N ASP A 239 -4.16 -6.37 -11.17
CA ASP A 239 -3.51 -7.55 -11.74
C ASP A 239 -3.82 -7.69 -13.25
N GLU A 240 -4.72 -6.84 -13.78
CA GLU A 240 -5.06 -6.81 -15.19
C GLU A 240 -3.89 -6.23 -16.01
N PRO A 241 -3.37 -6.94 -17.03
CA PRO A 241 -2.22 -6.50 -17.80
C PRO A 241 -2.31 -5.07 -18.37
N ALA A 242 -3.50 -4.64 -18.79
CA ALA A 242 -3.70 -3.29 -19.31
C ALA A 242 -3.48 -2.21 -18.24
N ASP A 243 -4.03 -2.41 -17.04
CA ASP A 243 -3.89 -1.48 -15.91
C ASP A 243 -2.43 -1.43 -15.43
N VAL A 244 -1.82 -2.60 -15.25
CA VAL A 244 -0.44 -2.73 -14.78
C VAL A 244 0.54 -2.13 -15.78
N SER A 245 0.30 -2.31 -17.08
CA SER A 245 1.08 -1.68 -18.15
C SER A 245 1.01 -0.16 -18.08
N ALA A 246 -0.18 0.41 -17.92
CA ALA A 246 -0.35 1.87 -17.81
C ALA A 246 0.38 2.44 -16.57
N LEU A 247 0.31 1.76 -15.43
CA LEU A 247 1.01 2.17 -14.21
C LEU A 247 2.53 1.98 -14.31
N THR A 248 2.98 0.95 -15.01
CA THR A 248 4.41 0.73 -15.31
C THR A 248 4.97 1.83 -16.20
N GLN A 249 4.24 2.24 -17.24
CA GLN A 249 4.63 3.37 -18.09
C GLN A 249 4.71 4.67 -17.30
N ARG A 250 3.74 4.91 -16.39
CA ARG A 250 3.74 6.06 -15.49
C ARG A 250 4.97 6.06 -14.58
N TYR A 251 5.30 4.92 -13.98
CA TYR A 251 6.49 4.79 -13.15
C TYR A 251 7.80 4.99 -13.94
N GLY A 252 7.85 4.48 -15.18
CA GLY A 252 8.96 4.74 -16.10
C GLY A 252 9.18 6.23 -16.36
N MET A 253 8.09 6.98 -16.56
CA MET A 253 8.15 8.43 -16.71
C MET A 253 8.62 9.13 -15.42
N LEU A 254 8.08 8.73 -14.26
CA LEU A 254 8.52 9.23 -12.95
C LEU A 254 10.03 9.06 -12.75
N ARG A 255 10.57 7.89 -13.09
CA ARG A 255 12.01 7.61 -13.00
C ARG A 255 12.86 8.54 -13.87
N SER A 256 12.34 8.93 -15.04
CA SER A 256 13.03 9.87 -15.94
C SER A 256 12.93 11.33 -15.50
N GLN A 257 11.93 11.66 -14.65
CA GLN A 257 11.66 13.00 -14.16
C GLN A 257 12.27 13.27 -12.78
N ALA A 258 12.47 12.23 -11.98
CA ALA A 258 13.19 12.31 -10.71
C ALA A 258 14.67 12.62 -10.93
N LEU A 259 15.30 13.22 -9.91
CA LEU A 259 16.75 13.43 -9.85
C LEU A 259 17.50 12.11 -10.08
N THR A 260 18.72 12.18 -10.61
CA THR A 260 19.57 10.98 -10.68
C THR A 260 19.86 10.44 -9.27
N VAL A 261 20.37 9.21 -9.18
CA VAL A 261 20.73 8.62 -7.88
C VAL A 261 21.81 9.46 -7.19
N GLU A 262 22.78 9.98 -7.94
CA GLU A 262 23.85 10.84 -7.44
C GLU A 262 23.32 12.21 -6.98
N GLU A 263 22.41 12.82 -7.73
CA GLU A 263 21.74 14.06 -7.34
C GLU A 263 20.87 13.87 -6.09
N SER A 264 20.14 12.77 -6.02
CA SER A 264 19.32 12.42 -4.87
C SER A 264 20.16 12.21 -3.62
N THR A 265 21.31 11.55 -3.76
CA THR A 265 22.28 11.35 -2.68
C THR A 265 22.84 12.69 -2.19
N ARG A 266 23.27 13.55 -3.11
CA ARG A 266 23.78 14.89 -2.77
C ARG A 266 22.73 15.74 -2.05
N LEU A 267 21.48 15.71 -2.49
CA LEU A 267 20.38 16.42 -1.84
C LEU A 267 20.18 15.92 -0.42
N LEU A 268 20.14 14.60 -0.22
CA LEU A 268 19.96 14.00 1.11
C LEU A 268 21.15 14.32 2.04
N ASP A 269 22.37 14.25 1.55
CA ASP A 269 23.58 14.59 2.31
C ASP A 269 23.57 16.08 2.73
N ALA A 270 23.15 16.98 1.83
CA ALA A 270 23.02 18.41 2.15
C ALA A 270 21.97 18.67 3.25
N LEU A 271 20.82 17.99 3.20
CA LEU A 271 19.80 18.09 4.24
C LEU A 271 20.30 17.58 5.60
N LEU A 272 21.03 16.46 5.58
CA LEU A 272 21.64 15.89 6.79
C LEU A 272 22.70 16.83 7.39
N ALA A 273 23.54 17.46 6.57
CA ALA A 273 24.54 18.42 7.04
C ALA A 273 23.90 19.60 7.80
N VAL A 274 22.80 20.15 7.26
CA VAL A 274 22.04 21.23 7.91
C VAL A 274 21.45 20.76 9.25
N LEU A 275 20.86 19.56 9.30
CA LEU A 275 20.25 19.01 10.52
C LEU A 275 21.26 18.64 11.60
N LEU A 276 22.45 18.17 11.23
CA LEU A 276 23.53 17.81 12.15
C LEU A 276 24.31 19.02 12.66
N GLY A 277 23.98 20.23 12.20
CA GLY A 277 24.58 21.46 12.70
C GLY A 277 25.91 21.82 12.06
N GLU A 278 26.20 21.34 10.85
CA GLU A 278 27.22 21.96 10.00
C GLU A 278 26.68 23.32 9.52
N ARG A 279 26.72 24.32 10.41
CA ARG A 279 26.57 25.72 10.01
C ARG A 279 27.82 26.12 9.22
N SER A 280 27.87 25.77 7.94
CA SER A 280 28.74 26.48 7.01
C SER A 280 28.17 27.89 6.85
N SER A 281 28.84 28.85 7.47
CA SER A 281 28.56 30.27 7.32
C SER A 281 28.94 30.76 5.93
N ALA A 282 28.01 30.71 4.97
CA ALA A 282 27.94 31.68 3.87
C ALA A 282 26.65 31.48 3.07
N PRO A 283 25.83 32.52 2.84
CA PRO A 283 24.82 32.46 1.78
C PRO A 283 25.52 32.40 0.41
N PRO A 284 24.96 31.69 -0.59
CA PRO A 284 25.48 31.72 -1.95
C PRO A 284 25.38 33.14 -2.51
N THR A 285 26.52 33.71 -2.89
CA THR A 285 26.62 35.00 -3.58
C THR A 285 25.84 34.91 -4.90
N PRO A 286 24.86 35.80 -5.17
CA PRO A 286 24.17 35.79 -6.45
C PRO A 286 25.14 36.15 -7.59
N PRO A 287 24.94 35.61 -8.80
CA PRO A 287 25.77 35.94 -9.95
C PRO A 287 25.65 37.43 -10.30
N PRO A 288 26.70 38.05 -10.85
CA PRO A 288 26.67 39.47 -11.19
C PRO A 288 25.60 39.75 -12.24
N SER A 289 24.70 40.69 -11.94
CA SER A 289 23.72 41.20 -12.88
C SER A 289 24.44 41.94 -14.01
N THR A 290 24.49 41.35 -15.20
CA THR A 290 24.91 42.03 -16.42
C THR A 290 23.76 42.91 -16.93
N SER A 291 23.54 44.04 -16.26
CA SER A 291 22.84 45.18 -16.87
C SER A 291 23.84 45.91 -17.77
N ALA A 292 23.96 45.46 -19.02
CA ALA A 292 24.63 46.21 -20.07
C ALA A 292 23.56 46.81 -20.98
N THR A 293 23.17 48.05 -20.69
CA THR A 293 22.79 49.01 -21.72
C THR A 293 23.24 50.38 -21.23
N PRO A 294 24.07 51.07 -22.01
CA PRO A 294 23.54 52.34 -22.51
C PRO A 294 23.94 52.70 -23.95
N ARG A 295 22.95 53.30 -24.61
CA ARG A 295 22.94 54.14 -25.84
C ARG A 295 23.10 53.47 -27.20
#